data_AF-A0A8H6SQU3-F1
#
_entry.id   AF-A0A8H6SQU3-F1
#
_cell.length_a   1.000
_cell.length_b   1.000
_cell.length_c   1.000
_cell.angle_alpha   90.00
_cell.angle_beta   90.00
_cell.angle_gamma   90.00
#
_symmetry.space_group_name_H-M   'P 1'
#
loop_
_entity.id
_entity.type
_entity.pdbx_description
1 polymer ?
#
loop_
_entity_poly.entity_id
_entity_poly.type
_entity_poly.pdbx_seq_one_letter_code
_entity_poly.pdbx_strand_id
1 'polypeptide(L)'
;MPYQTLADIENDVLDAAATALFIADLLGRDTEADDDDDDTETSSQEGQSESGSDSEDGGELEQMLVDSRQQTETALTLFGAMLVDEAASLRGDGTRGPYFRMLTTNDWFVRALDLPDRQFRSVFRISRPTFDTFCTILGPNPIFHSTGRKPQRDISWQLGAFLIRYGQLGSSVQDTALKLGVGYGTVLSYCRRVIRAIRMLKSKYASWLSEEEQQCSIDVIRQRTGFTDCVGSGDGSLVQSSEQPLWMGSAYLSRKGFMAYSVFAIVDSFAAWDLGWPGSVTDARVFKNSHFWRFRHQYLQFGHRILVDKGYASTPFTIRPFSEPELASASAADRHRMKNFNYLLSTQRITVEHAFGCLKLRFRSMQMMGGHKQVQNVWRAIEAMMIMHNMCLIHDDHPNRFKEYTPGMGDQLAIDTAGNDADIPEEAEPGFIMPNVPAYNSSMAKG
;
A
#
# COMPACT_ATOMS: atom_id res chain seq x y z
N MET A 1 9.80 20.82 21.38
CA MET A 1 10.00 21.62 20.16
C MET A 1 8.67 22.28 19.85
N PRO A 2 8.57 23.63 19.81
CA PRO A 2 7.32 24.28 19.43
C PRO A 2 7.03 23.96 17.96
N TYR A 3 5.77 23.67 17.64
CA TYR A 3 5.31 23.42 16.28
C TYR A 3 5.42 24.72 15.48
N GLN A 4 6.25 24.73 14.42
CA GLN A 4 6.25 25.82 13.44
C GLN A 4 4.84 25.99 12.86
N THR A 5 4.35 27.23 12.84
CA THR A 5 3.08 27.54 12.21
C THR A 5 3.24 27.53 10.68
N LEU A 6 2.14 27.40 9.93
CA LEU A 6 2.17 27.45 8.46
C LEU A 6 2.85 28.74 7.94
N ALA A 7 2.67 29.85 8.66
CA ALA A 7 3.32 31.12 8.34
C ALA A 7 4.84 31.08 8.55
N ASP A 8 5.33 30.33 9.55
CA ASP A 8 6.77 30.17 9.80
C ASP A 8 7.41 29.32 8.69
N ILE A 9 6.73 28.25 8.25
CA ILE A 9 7.18 27.40 7.14
C ILE A 9 7.14 28.18 5.81
N GLU A 10 6.12 29.02 5.59
CA GLU A 10 6.02 29.88 4.41
C GLU A 10 7.16 30.91 4.34
N ASN A 11 7.51 31.51 5.48
CA ASN A 11 8.64 32.44 5.56
C ASN A 11 9.98 31.73 5.33
N ASP A 12 10.20 30.55 5.93
CA ASP A 12 11.42 29.76 5.73
C ASP A 12 11.62 29.35 4.26
N VAL A 13 10.53 28.99 3.55
CA VAL A 13 10.57 28.65 2.12
C VAL A 13 10.85 29.87 1.25
N LEU A 14 10.26 31.01 1.56
CA LEU A 14 10.50 32.26 0.82
C LEU A 14 11.92 32.79 1.03
N ASP A 15 12.47 32.64 2.24
CA ASP A 15 13.82 33.05 2.57
C ASP A 15 14.86 32.15 1.89
N ALA A 16 14.59 30.83 1.83
CA ALA A 16 15.41 29.89 1.07
C ALA A 16 15.38 30.16 -0.44
N ALA A 17 14.21 30.50 -1.00
CA ALA A 17 14.08 30.86 -2.41
C ALA A 17 14.77 32.19 -2.76
N ALA A 18 14.66 33.20 -1.89
CA ALA A 18 15.36 34.47 -2.03
C ALA A 18 16.88 34.29 -1.92
N THR A 19 17.34 33.44 -1.01
CA THR A 19 18.77 33.10 -0.85
C THR A 19 19.30 32.37 -2.10
N ALA A 20 18.54 31.44 -2.67
CA ALA A 20 18.93 30.73 -3.90
C ALA A 20 19.02 31.68 -5.11
N LEU A 21 18.06 32.61 -5.25
CA LEU A 21 18.09 33.63 -6.30
C LEU A 21 19.23 34.64 -6.10
N PHE A 22 19.52 35.02 -4.85
CA PHE A 22 20.65 35.89 -4.52
C PHE A 22 22.00 35.23 -4.78
N ILE A 23 22.15 33.93 -4.48
CA ILE A 23 23.36 33.16 -4.80
C ILE A 23 23.54 33.05 -6.32
N ALA A 24 22.46 32.84 -7.09
CA ALA A 24 22.52 32.84 -8.55
C ALA A 24 22.95 34.21 -9.12
N ASP A 25 22.43 35.31 -8.57
CA ASP A 25 22.81 36.69 -8.96
C ASP A 25 24.24 37.05 -8.53
N LEU A 26 24.73 36.55 -7.39
CA LEU A 26 26.13 36.73 -6.96
C LEU A 26 27.09 35.99 -7.89
N LEU A 27 26.76 34.74 -8.25
CA LEU A 27 27.56 33.93 -9.17
C LEU A 27 27.57 34.47 -10.61
N GLY A 28 26.62 35.34 -10.96
CA GLY A 28 26.56 36.05 -12.23
C GLY A 28 27.28 37.40 -12.27
N ARG A 29 27.76 37.93 -11.13
CA ARG A 29 28.40 39.27 -11.04
C ARG A 29 29.92 39.27 -10.98
N ASP A 30 30.56 38.12 -10.78
CA ASP A 30 32.04 38.01 -10.66
C ASP A 30 32.78 38.05 -12.02
N THR A 31 32.21 38.64 -13.08
CA THR A 31 32.87 38.77 -14.39
C THR A 31 32.88 40.19 -14.98
N GLU A 32 32.59 41.23 -14.19
CA GLU A 32 32.71 42.63 -14.66
C GLU A 32 33.67 43.50 -13.84
N ALA A 33 34.60 42.91 -13.08
CA ALA A 33 35.67 43.65 -12.42
C ALA A 33 37.00 42.92 -12.56
N ASP A 34 37.83 43.38 -13.49
CA ASP A 34 39.29 43.52 -13.39
C ASP A 34 39.87 43.80 -14.78
N ASP A 35 39.69 45.02 -15.27
CA ASP A 35 40.50 45.63 -16.33
C ASP A 35 40.74 47.08 -15.93
N ASP A 36 41.60 47.29 -14.92
CA ASP A 36 42.29 48.56 -14.63
C ASP A 36 43.35 48.31 -13.55
N ASP A 37 44.64 48.24 -13.94
CA ASP A 37 45.71 49.11 -13.42
C ASP A 37 47.11 48.73 -13.96
N ASP A 38 47.64 49.68 -14.75
CA ASP A 38 48.98 50.27 -14.79
C ASP A 38 50.19 49.51 -14.20
N ASP A 39 51.29 49.41 -14.98
CA ASP A 39 52.52 50.15 -14.64
C ASP A 39 53.64 50.06 -15.70
N THR A 40 54.26 51.23 -15.86
CA THR A 40 55.34 51.73 -16.74
C THR A 40 56.69 50.97 -16.90
N GLU A 41 57.28 51.14 -18.11
CA GLU A 41 58.71 51.30 -18.51
C GLU A 41 59.78 50.28 -18.04
N THR A 42 60.73 49.71 -18.83
CA THR A 42 61.51 50.18 -19.99
C THR A 42 62.38 49.02 -20.57
N SER A 43 62.82 49.20 -21.83
CA SER A 43 64.06 48.69 -22.49
C SER A 43 64.05 47.40 -23.33
N SER A 44 63.98 47.63 -24.65
CA SER A 44 64.83 47.12 -25.75
C SER A 44 65.73 45.88 -25.53
N GLN A 45 65.58 44.81 -26.33
CA GLN A 45 66.29 44.53 -27.60
C GLN A 45 66.14 43.06 -28.06
N GLU A 46 65.91 42.89 -29.37
CA GLU A 46 66.36 41.82 -30.30
C GLU A 46 66.47 40.34 -29.88
N GLY A 47 65.93 39.44 -30.74
CA GLY A 47 66.57 38.14 -31.03
C GLY A 47 65.67 36.90 -31.13
N GLN A 48 65.36 36.52 -32.36
CA GLN A 48 65.33 35.16 -32.95
C GLN A 48 64.90 33.90 -32.13
N SER A 49 63.94 33.19 -32.74
CA SER A 49 63.92 31.74 -33.07
C SER A 49 63.49 30.67 -32.04
N GLU A 50 62.87 29.62 -32.61
CA GLU A 50 62.62 28.25 -32.10
C GLU A 50 61.44 28.07 -31.14
N SER A 51 60.29 27.58 -31.64
CA SER A 51 59.88 26.17 -31.75
C SER A 51 59.21 25.63 -30.48
N GLY A 52 57.97 25.11 -30.60
CA GLY A 52 57.45 24.09 -29.69
C GLY A 52 56.06 24.35 -29.11
N SER A 53 55.11 23.57 -29.62
CA SER A 53 53.99 22.89 -28.92
C SER A 53 52.88 23.71 -28.23
N ASP A 54 51.67 23.40 -28.70
CA ASP A 54 50.43 23.15 -27.95
C ASP A 54 49.83 24.30 -27.11
N SER A 55 48.84 24.97 -27.69
CA SER A 55 47.81 25.72 -26.95
C SER A 55 46.48 25.73 -27.72
N GLU A 56 45.87 24.56 -27.90
CA GLU A 56 44.46 24.45 -28.34
C GLU A 56 43.53 23.89 -27.23
N ASP A 57 44.05 23.54 -26.05
CA ASP A 57 43.27 22.87 -24.98
C ASP A 57 42.68 23.82 -23.91
N GLY A 58 43.04 25.10 -23.93
CA GLY A 58 42.52 26.10 -22.98
C GLY A 58 41.08 26.53 -23.27
N GLY A 59 40.74 26.68 -24.54
CA GLY A 59 39.42 27.15 -24.98
C GLY A 59 38.30 26.13 -24.82
N GLU A 60 38.58 24.83 -25.00
CA GLU A 60 37.58 23.77 -24.85
C GLU A 60 37.18 23.52 -23.39
N LEU A 61 38.14 23.60 -22.45
CA LEU A 61 37.86 23.51 -21.01
C LEU A 61 37.06 24.71 -20.50
N GLU A 62 37.35 25.91 -20.99
CA GLU A 62 36.63 27.12 -20.63
C GLU A 62 35.20 27.10 -21.19
N GLN A 63 35.02 26.65 -22.44
CA GLN A 63 33.70 26.45 -23.05
C GLN A 63 32.88 25.38 -22.31
N MET A 64 33.49 24.27 -21.87
CA MET A 64 32.81 23.23 -21.08
C MET A 64 32.41 23.71 -19.68
N LEU A 65 33.20 24.58 -19.04
CA LEU A 65 32.89 25.17 -17.74
C LEU A 65 31.76 26.20 -17.86
N VAL A 66 31.73 26.98 -18.95
CA VAL A 66 30.63 27.90 -19.28
C VAL A 66 29.34 27.14 -19.53
N ASP A 67 29.36 26.08 -20.35
CA ASP A 67 28.19 25.24 -20.63
C ASP A 67 27.65 24.53 -19.38
N SER A 68 28.55 24.03 -18.51
CA SER A 68 28.19 23.41 -17.23
C SER A 68 27.59 24.43 -16.26
N ARG A 69 28.15 25.64 -16.18
CA ARG A 69 27.59 26.75 -15.38
C ARG A 69 26.22 27.16 -15.89
N GLN A 70 26.06 27.32 -17.20
CA GLN A 70 24.79 27.68 -17.81
C GLN A 70 23.73 26.60 -17.55
N GLN A 71 24.10 25.32 -17.60
CA GLN A 71 23.23 24.22 -17.20
C GLN A 71 22.85 24.28 -15.71
N THR A 72 23.78 24.60 -14.81
CA THR A 72 23.46 24.76 -13.37
C THR A 72 22.58 25.98 -13.08
N GLU A 73 22.81 27.10 -13.77
CA GLU A 73 22.02 28.33 -13.65
C GLU A 73 20.61 28.12 -14.20
N THR A 74 20.49 27.41 -15.31
CA THR A 74 19.19 27.01 -15.88
C THR A 74 18.46 26.05 -14.94
N ALA A 75 19.16 25.08 -14.33
CA ALA A 75 18.58 24.14 -13.37
C ALA A 75 18.12 24.84 -12.08
N LEU A 76 18.90 25.78 -11.55
CA LEU A 76 18.55 26.58 -10.37
C LEU A 76 17.40 27.55 -10.67
N THR A 77 17.36 28.13 -11.86
CA THR A 77 16.25 28.99 -12.31
C THR A 77 14.97 28.18 -12.48
N LEU A 78 15.04 26.97 -13.05
CA LEU A 78 13.92 26.02 -13.12
C LEU A 78 13.45 25.62 -11.71
N PHE A 79 14.38 25.30 -10.81
CA PHE A 79 14.05 24.91 -9.44
C PHE A 79 13.43 26.06 -8.65
N GLY A 80 13.96 27.28 -8.82
CA GLY A 80 13.39 28.51 -8.26
C GLY A 80 12.01 28.81 -8.83
N ALA A 81 11.81 28.66 -10.14
CA ALA A 81 10.51 28.82 -10.77
C ALA A 81 9.50 27.78 -10.28
N MET A 82 9.92 26.52 -10.09
CA MET A 82 9.09 25.45 -9.52
C MET A 82 8.71 25.73 -8.06
N LEU A 83 9.65 26.22 -7.25
CA LEU A 83 9.37 26.61 -5.86
C LEU A 83 8.45 27.84 -5.78
N VAL A 84 8.60 28.80 -6.70
CA VAL A 84 7.72 29.97 -6.81
C VAL A 84 6.33 29.56 -7.31
N ASP A 85 6.21 28.62 -8.24
CA ASP A 85 4.93 28.07 -8.70
C ASP A 85 4.24 27.26 -7.59
N GLU A 86 4.99 26.46 -6.83
CA GLU A 86 4.46 25.73 -5.67
C GLU A 86 4.06 26.69 -4.54
N ALA A 87 4.85 27.73 -4.25
CA ALA A 87 4.49 28.80 -3.32
C ALA A 87 3.31 29.66 -3.83
N ALA A 88 3.19 29.88 -5.14
CA ALA A 88 2.04 30.55 -5.75
C ALA A 88 0.79 29.67 -5.70
N SER A 89 0.93 28.34 -5.79
CA SER A 89 -0.17 27.39 -5.59
C SER A 89 -0.68 27.39 -4.14
N LEU A 90 0.20 27.72 -3.18
CA LEU A 90 -0.13 27.90 -1.77
C LEU A 90 -0.74 29.28 -1.49
N ARG A 91 -0.36 30.31 -2.25
CA ARG A 91 -1.02 31.63 -2.25
C ARG A 91 -2.32 31.56 -3.05
N GLY A 92 -3.41 31.20 -2.37
CA GLY A 92 -4.75 31.35 -2.94
C GLY A 92 -4.95 32.78 -3.48
N ASP A 93 -5.49 32.91 -4.69
CA ASP A 93 -5.60 34.12 -5.53
C ASP A 93 -6.42 35.29 -4.94
N GLY A 94 -6.70 35.29 -3.63
CA GLY A 94 -7.48 36.33 -2.95
C GLY A 94 -8.94 36.41 -3.39
N THR A 95 -9.35 35.63 -4.39
CA THR A 95 -10.73 35.50 -4.81
C THR A 95 -11.30 34.22 -4.23
N ARG A 96 -12.48 34.30 -3.62
CA ARG A 96 -13.24 33.09 -3.25
C ARG A 96 -13.88 32.52 -4.51
N GLY A 97 -13.07 31.98 -5.43
CA GLY A 97 -13.54 31.13 -6.50
C GLY A 97 -14.25 29.88 -5.95
N PRO A 98 -15.11 29.20 -6.74
CA PRO A 98 -15.83 28.02 -6.26
C PRO A 98 -14.83 26.88 -6.03
N TYR A 99 -14.34 26.72 -4.80
CA TYR A 99 -13.42 25.66 -4.42
C TYR A 99 -13.84 24.30 -4.99
N PHE A 100 -12.97 23.69 -5.80
CA PHE A 100 -13.01 22.27 -6.20
C PHE A 100 -14.36 21.75 -6.69
N ARG A 101 -15.15 22.57 -7.40
CA ARG A 101 -16.32 22.05 -8.12
C ARG A 101 -15.86 21.50 -9.47
N MET A 102 -15.19 20.36 -9.43
CA MET A 102 -14.84 19.65 -10.65
C MET A 102 -16.12 19.21 -11.37
N LEU A 103 -16.23 19.51 -12.66
CA LEU A 103 -17.43 19.33 -13.47
C LEU A 103 -17.78 17.85 -13.64
N THR A 104 -18.71 17.38 -12.81
CA THR A 104 -19.65 16.32 -13.16
C THR A 104 -21.06 16.87 -13.00
N THR A 105 -22.04 16.26 -13.66
CA THR A 105 -23.45 16.51 -13.33
C THR A 105 -23.60 16.22 -11.84
N ASN A 106 -24.02 17.22 -11.03
CA ASN A 106 -24.18 17.09 -9.57
C ASN A 106 -25.01 15.85 -9.14
N ASP A 107 -25.76 15.27 -10.08
CA ASP A 107 -26.65 14.14 -9.91
C ASP A 107 -25.99 12.77 -10.17
N TRP A 108 -24.74 12.66 -10.65
CA TRP A 108 -24.18 11.36 -11.03
C TRP A 108 -24.27 10.34 -9.90
N PHE A 109 -23.85 10.71 -8.70
CA PHE A 109 -23.85 9.78 -7.57
C PHE A 109 -25.27 9.43 -7.11
N VAL A 110 -26.18 10.39 -7.13
CA VAL A 110 -27.60 10.15 -6.81
C VAL A 110 -28.18 9.14 -7.80
N ARG A 111 -27.94 9.34 -9.10
CA ARG A 111 -28.33 8.39 -10.15
C ARG A 111 -27.63 7.05 -10.00
N ALA A 112 -26.36 7.03 -9.58
CA ALA A 112 -25.60 5.82 -9.32
C ALA A 112 -26.25 5.00 -8.19
N LEU A 113 -26.75 5.67 -7.15
CA LEU A 113 -27.53 5.08 -6.06
C LEU A 113 -28.90 4.58 -6.48
N ASP A 114 -29.38 4.87 -7.69
CA ASP A 114 -30.65 4.40 -8.26
C ASP A 114 -30.46 3.34 -9.37
N LEU A 115 -29.21 2.95 -9.66
CA LEU A 115 -28.92 1.95 -10.69
C LEU A 115 -29.50 0.57 -10.34
N PRO A 116 -29.88 -0.23 -11.37
CA PRO A 116 -30.21 -1.64 -11.19
C PRO A 116 -29.03 -2.42 -10.59
N ASP A 117 -29.32 -3.47 -9.80
CA ASP A 117 -28.32 -4.20 -9.00
C ASP A 117 -27.06 -4.62 -9.79
N ARG A 118 -27.23 -5.10 -11.03
CA ARG A 118 -26.11 -5.49 -11.90
C ARG A 118 -25.14 -4.32 -12.17
N GLN A 119 -25.67 -3.14 -12.45
CA GLN A 119 -24.86 -1.94 -12.71
C GLN A 119 -24.35 -1.34 -11.40
N PHE A 120 -25.18 -1.36 -10.34
CA PHE A 120 -24.79 -0.96 -9.00
C PHE A 120 -23.54 -1.72 -8.51
N ARG A 121 -23.53 -3.05 -8.66
CA ARG A 121 -22.37 -3.91 -8.35
C ARG A 121 -21.11 -3.54 -9.12
N SER A 122 -21.24 -3.11 -10.37
CA SER A 122 -20.08 -2.70 -11.17
C SER A 122 -19.43 -1.41 -10.65
N VAL A 123 -20.22 -0.53 -10.03
CA VAL A 123 -19.77 0.75 -9.48
C VAL A 123 -19.29 0.60 -8.04
N PHE A 124 -20.12 -0.02 -7.19
CA PHE A 124 -19.91 -0.07 -5.73
C PHE A 124 -19.28 -1.37 -5.25
N ARG A 125 -19.07 -2.36 -6.14
CA ARG A 125 -18.47 -3.67 -5.80
C ARG A 125 -19.19 -4.42 -4.67
N ILE A 126 -20.46 -4.10 -4.43
CA ILE A 126 -21.38 -4.83 -3.55
C ILE A 126 -22.79 -4.76 -4.15
N SER A 127 -23.69 -5.63 -3.69
CA SER A 127 -25.12 -5.59 -4.06
C SER A 127 -25.84 -4.40 -3.46
N ARG A 128 -26.94 -3.97 -4.08
CA ARG A 128 -27.81 -2.93 -3.51
C ARG A 128 -28.38 -3.37 -2.15
N PRO A 129 -29.00 -4.57 -1.99
CA PRO A 129 -29.48 -5.01 -0.68
C PRO A 129 -28.41 -5.00 0.42
N THR A 130 -27.19 -5.41 0.08
CA THR A 130 -26.05 -5.39 1.00
C THR A 130 -25.63 -3.96 1.34
N PHE A 131 -25.62 -3.05 0.36
CA PHE A 131 -25.34 -1.63 0.58
C PHE A 131 -26.35 -0.98 1.54
N ASP A 132 -27.64 -1.23 1.35
CA ASP A 132 -28.71 -0.70 2.21
C ASP A 132 -28.61 -1.27 3.63
N THR A 133 -28.28 -2.57 3.73
CA THR A 133 -28.00 -3.24 5.01
C THR A 133 -26.80 -2.61 5.72
N PHE A 134 -25.72 -2.30 5.00
CA PHE A 134 -24.54 -1.65 5.56
C PHE A 134 -24.83 -0.22 6.00
N CYS A 135 -25.63 0.54 5.25
CA CYS A 135 -26.09 1.86 5.68
C CYS A 135 -26.86 1.76 7.00
N THR A 136 -27.70 0.73 7.16
CA THR A 136 -28.47 0.48 8.39
C THR A 136 -27.57 0.07 9.56
N ILE A 137 -26.56 -0.77 9.33
CA ILE A 137 -25.61 -1.21 10.36
C ILE A 137 -24.69 -0.07 10.81
N LEU A 138 -24.18 0.73 9.87
CA LEU A 138 -23.20 1.78 10.13
C LEU A 138 -23.85 3.09 10.58
N GLY A 139 -25.07 3.38 10.12
CA GLY A 139 -25.79 4.64 10.35
C GLY A 139 -25.86 5.09 11.81
N PRO A 140 -26.20 4.21 12.78
CA PRO A 140 -26.29 4.59 14.20
C PRO A 140 -24.95 4.99 14.84
N ASN A 141 -23.82 4.76 14.20
CA ASN A 141 -22.51 5.05 14.80
C ASN A 141 -22.31 6.57 14.95
N PRO A 142 -21.95 7.07 16.15
CA PRO A 142 -21.81 8.50 16.41
C PRO A 142 -20.78 9.21 15.53
N ILE A 143 -19.84 8.48 14.91
CA ILE A 143 -18.87 9.02 13.94
C ILE A 143 -19.57 9.66 12.72
N PHE A 144 -20.79 9.23 12.40
CA PHE A 144 -21.57 9.76 11.28
C PHE A 144 -22.51 10.90 11.66
N HIS A 145 -22.64 11.19 12.96
CA HIS A 145 -23.49 12.27 13.45
C HIS A 145 -22.64 13.54 13.66
N SER A 146 -23.00 14.61 12.96
CA SER A 146 -22.30 15.89 13.10
C SER A 146 -22.55 16.47 14.49
N THR A 147 -21.47 16.84 15.18
CA THR A 147 -21.52 17.65 16.41
C THR A 147 -21.42 19.15 16.11
N GLY A 148 -21.26 19.54 14.84
CA GLY A 148 -21.08 20.91 14.40
C GLY A 148 -22.34 21.56 13.82
N ARG A 149 -22.23 22.86 13.50
CA ARG A 149 -23.34 23.67 12.97
C ARG A 149 -23.84 23.25 11.58
N LYS A 150 -23.02 22.52 10.81
CA LYS A 150 -23.41 22.00 9.49
C LYS A 150 -23.66 20.49 9.59
N PRO A 151 -24.79 19.99 9.07
CA PRO A 151 -25.06 18.55 9.07
C PRO A 151 -24.02 17.83 8.21
N GLN A 152 -23.67 16.63 8.64
CA GLN A 152 -22.81 15.74 7.88
C GLN A 152 -23.65 15.11 6.75
N ARG A 153 -23.01 14.82 5.61
CA ARG A 153 -23.68 14.15 4.50
C ARG A 153 -24.05 12.72 4.90
N ASP A 154 -25.13 12.22 4.32
CA ASP A 154 -25.69 10.91 4.62
C ASP A 154 -24.66 9.77 4.52
N ILE A 155 -24.88 8.68 5.29
CA ILE A 155 -24.00 7.51 5.32
C ILE A 155 -23.81 6.89 3.93
N SER A 156 -24.83 6.90 3.07
CA SER A 156 -24.77 6.39 1.70
C SER A 156 -23.67 7.06 0.88
N TRP A 157 -23.49 8.38 1.01
CA TRP A 157 -22.42 9.12 0.34
C TRP A 157 -21.04 8.73 0.83
N GLN A 158 -20.91 8.52 2.14
CA GLN A 158 -19.63 8.21 2.76
C GLN A 158 -19.20 6.78 2.44
N LEU A 159 -20.12 5.83 2.57
CA LEU A 159 -19.92 4.43 2.21
C LEU A 159 -19.67 4.28 0.71
N GLY A 160 -20.46 4.95 -0.13
CA GLY A 160 -20.26 4.94 -1.58
C GLY A 160 -18.89 5.49 -1.99
N ALA A 161 -18.40 6.54 -1.35
CA ALA A 161 -17.05 7.05 -1.58
C ALA A 161 -15.96 6.04 -1.22
N PHE A 162 -16.11 5.34 -0.09
CA PHE A 162 -15.19 4.27 0.32
C PHE A 162 -15.17 3.15 -0.72
N LEU A 163 -16.34 2.67 -1.13
CA LEU A 163 -16.50 1.57 -2.08
C LEU A 163 -15.96 1.93 -3.47
N ILE A 164 -16.27 3.12 -3.98
CA ILE A 164 -15.76 3.61 -5.27
C ILE A 164 -14.23 3.71 -5.23
N ARG A 165 -13.67 4.27 -4.15
CA ARG A 165 -12.23 4.45 -4.02
C ARG A 165 -11.49 3.11 -3.99
N TYR A 166 -11.82 2.25 -3.03
CA TYR A 166 -11.09 0.99 -2.83
C TYR A 166 -11.53 -0.14 -3.78
N GLY A 167 -12.66 0.04 -4.47
CA GLY A 167 -13.11 -0.83 -5.57
C GLY A 167 -12.34 -0.61 -6.88
N GLN A 168 -11.43 0.37 -6.94
CA GLN A 168 -10.60 0.71 -8.10
C GLN A 168 -9.13 0.44 -7.83
N LEU A 169 -8.39 0.09 -8.89
CA LEU A 169 -6.93 -0.05 -8.84
C LEU A 169 -6.30 1.31 -8.50
N GLY A 170 -5.28 1.33 -7.64
CA GLY A 170 -4.60 2.55 -7.22
C GLY A 170 -5.40 3.44 -6.26
N SER A 171 -6.68 3.17 -5.97
CA SER A 171 -7.47 3.87 -4.95
C SER A 171 -7.41 5.42 -5.00
N SER A 172 -7.40 5.98 -6.20
CA SER A 172 -7.23 7.42 -6.46
C SER A 172 -8.31 8.26 -5.77
N VAL A 173 -7.85 9.23 -4.97
CA VAL A 173 -8.72 10.16 -4.25
C VAL A 173 -9.30 11.20 -5.23
N GLN A 174 -8.48 11.67 -6.17
CA GLN A 174 -8.87 12.62 -7.21
C GLN A 174 -9.98 12.04 -8.08
N ASP A 175 -9.84 10.82 -8.58
CA ASP A 175 -10.86 10.19 -9.44
C ASP A 175 -12.17 9.95 -8.70
N THR A 176 -12.07 9.60 -7.41
CA THR A 176 -13.24 9.43 -6.55
C THR A 176 -13.92 10.79 -6.31
N ALA A 177 -13.16 11.85 -6.07
CA ALA A 177 -13.67 13.21 -5.87
C ALA A 177 -14.40 13.71 -7.13
N LEU A 178 -13.79 13.49 -8.30
CA LEU A 178 -14.36 13.79 -9.62
C LEU A 178 -15.71 13.09 -9.82
N LYS A 179 -15.74 11.76 -9.65
CA LYS A 179 -16.96 10.95 -9.81
C LYS A 179 -18.08 11.42 -8.89
N LEU A 180 -17.76 11.73 -7.64
CA LEU A 180 -18.75 12.14 -6.63
C LEU A 180 -19.15 13.62 -6.71
N GLY A 181 -18.42 14.46 -7.44
CA GLY A 181 -18.61 15.91 -7.39
C GLY A 181 -18.37 16.50 -6.00
N VAL A 182 -17.36 16.00 -5.27
CA VAL A 182 -17.00 16.48 -3.91
C VAL A 182 -15.53 16.86 -3.83
N GLY A 183 -15.16 17.72 -2.87
CA GLY A 183 -13.75 18.11 -2.71
C GLY A 183 -12.85 16.94 -2.28
N TYR A 184 -11.58 16.97 -2.69
CA TYR A 184 -10.56 15.97 -2.39
C TYR A 184 -10.50 15.58 -0.90
N GLY A 185 -10.42 16.57 0.00
CA GLY A 185 -10.37 16.35 1.45
C GLY A 185 -11.65 15.72 2.03
N THR A 186 -12.79 15.88 1.33
CA THR A 186 -14.08 15.28 1.70
C THR A 186 -14.03 13.77 1.51
N VAL A 187 -13.51 13.29 0.38
CA VAL A 187 -13.33 11.85 0.12
C VAL A 187 -12.46 11.19 1.18
N LEU A 188 -11.34 11.82 1.54
CA LEU A 188 -10.47 11.33 2.62
C LEU A 188 -11.20 11.24 3.95
N SER A 189 -11.99 12.26 4.30
CA SER A 189 -12.77 12.30 5.54
C SER A 189 -13.84 11.21 5.56
N TYR A 190 -14.54 11.00 4.43
CA TYR A 190 -15.55 9.95 4.28
C TYR A 190 -14.93 8.57 4.48
N CYS A 191 -13.85 8.28 3.74
CA CYS A 191 -13.15 7.01 3.85
C CYS A 191 -12.63 6.76 5.26
N ARG A 192 -12.03 7.76 5.93
CA ARG A 192 -11.53 7.62 7.31
C ARG A 192 -12.65 7.26 8.31
N ARG A 193 -13.81 7.90 8.19
CA ARG A 193 -14.97 7.62 9.06
C ARG A 193 -15.51 6.22 8.84
N VAL A 194 -15.68 5.83 7.58
CA VAL A 194 -16.13 4.48 7.19
C VAL A 194 -15.14 3.42 7.66
N ILE A 195 -13.84 3.59 7.41
CA ILE A 195 -12.78 2.70 7.89
C ILE A 195 -12.85 2.55 9.41
N ARG A 196 -12.97 3.66 10.14
CA ARG A 196 -13.06 3.62 11.61
C ARG A 196 -14.30 2.85 12.08
N ALA A 197 -15.46 3.12 11.49
CA ALA A 197 -16.71 2.47 11.87
C ALA A 197 -16.69 0.96 11.56
N ILE A 198 -16.20 0.55 10.38
CA ILE A 198 -16.06 -0.87 10.01
C ILE A 198 -15.11 -1.58 10.97
N ARG A 199 -13.97 -0.97 11.31
CA ARG A 199 -13.01 -1.57 12.25
C ARG A 199 -13.57 -1.79 13.65
N MET A 200 -14.53 -0.98 14.10
CA MET A 200 -15.24 -1.22 15.36
C MET A 200 -16.12 -2.48 15.32
N LEU A 201 -16.49 -2.96 14.14
CA LEU A 201 -17.28 -4.17 13.94
C LEU A 201 -16.42 -5.44 13.81
N LYS A 202 -15.08 -5.34 13.93
CA LYS A 202 -14.15 -6.47 13.78
C LYS A 202 -14.53 -7.66 14.65
N SER A 203 -14.83 -7.44 15.92
CA SER A 203 -15.19 -8.51 16.86
C SER A 203 -16.47 -9.27 16.48
N LYS A 204 -17.34 -8.68 15.64
CA LYS A 204 -18.59 -9.29 15.21
C LYS A 204 -18.46 -10.04 13.87
N TYR A 205 -17.62 -9.55 12.96
CA TYR A 205 -17.54 -10.08 11.58
C TYR A 205 -16.18 -10.71 11.23
N ALA A 206 -15.21 -10.64 12.13
CA ALA A 206 -13.87 -11.18 11.94
C ALA A 206 -13.21 -11.52 13.28
N SER A 207 -13.99 -12.16 14.17
CA SER A 207 -13.46 -12.82 15.35
C SER A 207 -12.90 -14.18 14.98
N TRP A 208 -12.10 -14.74 15.89
CA TRP A 208 -11.75 -16.15 15.79
C TRP A 208 -13.01 -17.02 15.90
N LEU A 209 -12.98 -18.17 15.21
CA LEU A 209 -14.08 -19.12 15.12
C LEU A 209 -14.46 -19.66 16.52
N SER A 210 -15.76 -19.74 16.78
CA SER A 210 -16.33 -20.48 17.91
C SER A 210 -15.98 -21.97 17.83
N GLU A 211 -16.14 -22.72 18.93
CA GLU A 211 -15.80 -24.14 18.94
C GLU A 211 -16.66 -24.93 17.94
N GLU A 212 -17.94 -24.55 17.80
CA GLU A 212 -18.86 -25.15 16.83
C GLU A 212 -18.46 -24.84 15.39
N GLU A 213 -18.05 -23.60 15.11
CA GLU A 213 -17.54 -23.20 13.79
C GLU A 213 -16.24 -23.92 13.46
N GLN A 214 -15.30 -24.00 14.42
CA GLN A 214 -14.05 -24.75 14.23
C GLN A 214 -14.32 -26.22 13.89
N GLN A 215 -15.27 -26.86 14.56
CA GLN A 215 -15.62 -28.25 14.27
C GLN A 215 -16.21 -28.40 12.87
N CYS A 216 -17.05 -27.46 12.45
CA CYS A 216 -17.58 -27.43 11.08
C CYS A 216 -16.45 -27.31 10.04
N SER A 217 -15.49 -26.41 10.25
CA SER A 217 -14.32 -26.24 9.38
C SER A 217 -13.47 -27.52 9.31
N ILE A 218 -13.24 -28.17 10.47
CA ILE A 218 -12.54 -29.45 10.55
C ILE A 218 -13.24 -30.52 9.73
N ASP A 219 -14.56 -30.65 9.87
CA ASP A 219 -15.34 -31.65 9.15
C ASP A 219 -15.32 -31.40 7.63
N VAL A 220 -15.41 -30.14 7.21
CA VAL A 220 -15.31 -29.74 5.79
C VAL A 220 -13.92 -30.08 5.23
N ILE A 221 -12.85 -29.74 5.94
CA ILE A 221 -11.47 -30.01 5.51
C ILE A 221 -11.24 -31.52 5.45
N ARG A 222 -11.70 -32.27 6.46
CA ARG A 222 -11.60 -33.72 6.53
C ARG A 222 -12.34 -34.40 5.38
N GLN A 223 -13.54 -33.95 5.04
CA GLN A 223 -14.31 -34.51 3.92
C GLN A 223 -13.62 -34.25 2.56
N ARG A 224 -12.97 -33.09 2.40
CA ARG A 224 -12.31 -32.70 1.15
C ARG A 224 -10.93 -33.33 0.96
N THR A 225 -10.14 -33.43 2.03
CA THR A 225 -8.72 -33.76 1.96
C THR A 225 -8.31 -34.98 2.78
N GLY A 226 -9.15 -35.41 3.72
CA GLY A 226 -8.82 -36.46 4.69
C GLY A 226 -8.01 -35.98 5.90
N PHE A 227 -7.58 -34.71 5.96
CA PHE A 227 -6.88 -34.20 7.14
C PHE A 227 -7.81 -34.06 8.34
N THR A 228 -7.43 -34.63 9.47
CA THR A 228 -8.15 -34.50 10.75
C THR A 228 -7.61 -33.32 11.54
N ASP A 229 -8.46 -32.75 12.40
CA ASP A 229 -8.07 -31.73 13.39
C ASP A 229 -7.51 -30.44 12.78
N CYS A 230 -7.76 -30.19 11.50
CA CYS A 230 -7.34 -28.98 10.80
C CYS A 230 -8.44 -27.93 10.82
N VAL A 231 -8.22 -26.81 11.51
CA VAL A 231 -9.22 -25.74 11.70
C VAL A 231 -9.28 -24.79 10.50
N GLY A 232 -8.22 -24.70 9.71
CA GLY A 232 -8.14 -23.81 8.57
C GLY A 232 -6.79 -23.82 7.91
N SER A 233 -6.62 -22.91 6.96
CA SER A 233 -5.38 -22.76 6.20
C SER A 233 -4.88 -21.31 6.26
N GLY A 234 -3.58 -21.14 6.45
CA GLY A 234 -2.94 -19.83 6.53
C GLY A 234 -2.00 -19.58 5.37
N ASP A 235 -2.07 -18.39 4.78
CA ASP A 235 -1.11 -17.95 3.78
C ASP A 235 -0.91 -16.43 3.76
N GLY A 236 0.20 -16.02 3.14
CA GLY A 236 0.55 -14.63 2.87
C GLY A 236 -0.04 -14.11 1.56
N SER A 237 -0.23 -12.80 1.48
CA SER A 237 -0.53 -12.09 0.24
C SER A 237 0.14 -10.73 0.21
N LEU A 238 0.71 -10.39 -0.94
CA LEU A 238 1.27 -9.07 -1.19
C LEU A 238 0.22 -8.13 -1.78
N VAL A 239 0.16 -6.90 -1.25
CA VAL A 239 -0.59 -5.77 -1.79
C VAL A 239 0.41 -4.78 -2.37
N GLN A 240 0.44 -4.62 -3.70
CA GLN A 240 1.37 -3.70 -4.34
C GLN A 240 1.07 -2.25 -3.92
N SER A 241 2.10 -1.43 -3.79
CA SER A 241 1.96 0.02 -3.61
C SER A 241 2.26 0.72 -4.94
N SER A 242 1.42 1.65 -5.36
CA SER A 242 1.67 2.48 -6.55
C SER A 242 2.75 3.53 -6.31
N GLU A 243 2.97 3.90 -5.05
CA GLU A 243 3.94 4.90 -4.63
C GLU A 243 4.96 4.27 -3.69
N GLN A 244 6.21 4.73 -3.78
CA GLN A 244 7.25 4.37 -2.83
C GLN A 244 7.04 5.17 -1.54
N PRO A 245 7.01 4.53 -0.36
CA PRO A 245 7.05 5.26 0.89
C PRO A 245 8.32 6.13 0.93
N LEU A 246 8.14 7.44 1.20
CA LEU A 246 9.25 8.41 1.28
C LEU A 246 10.34 8.01 2.29
N TRP A 247 9.97 7.23 3.31
CA TRP A 247 10.89 6.68 4.31
C TRP A 247 10.99 5.16 4.13
N MET A 248 12.21 4.62 4.05
CA MET A 248 12.51 3.18 3.96
C MET A 248 11.91 2.47 2.73
N GLY A 249 11.94 3.11 1.55
CA GLY A 249 11.44 2.53 0.32
C GLY A 249 12.00 1.13 0.00
N SER A 250 13.27 0.87 0.29
CA SER A 250 13.90 -0.45 0.07
C SER A 250 13.29 -1.56 0.93
N ALA A 251 12.83 -1.26 2.14
CA ALA A 251 12.21 -2.26 3.01
C ALA A 251 10.88 -2.77 2.42
N TYR A 252 10.19 -1.97 1.60
CA TYR A 252 8.94 -2.38 0.96
C TYR A 252 9.15 -3.08 -0.39
N LEU A 253 10.39 -3.14 -0.90
CA LEU A 253 10.69 -3.90 -2.11
C LEU A 253 10.53 -5.39 -1.81
N SER A 254 9.56 -6.01 -2.46
CA SER A 254 9.34 -7.45 -2.34
C SER A 254 10.35 -8.23 -3.18
N ARG A 255 10.47 -9.54 -2.88
CA ARG A 255 11.24 -10.49 -3.69
C ARG A 255 10.78 -10.54 -5.16
N LYS A 256 9.57 -10.07 -5.45
CA LYS A 256 9.01 -9.97 -6.81
C LYS A 256 9.38 -8.68 -7.55
N GLY A 257 10.26 -7.84 -6.99
CA GLY A 257 10.76 -6.64 -7.65
C GLY A 257 9.83 -5.43 -7.63
N PHE A 258 8.71 -5.48 -6.91
CA PHE A 258 7.81 -4.34 -6.72
C PHE A 258 7.58 -3.98 -5.25
N MET A 259 7.25 -2.71 -5.00
CA MET A 259 6.91 -2.21 -3.67
C MET A 259 5.59 -2.81 -3.19
N ALA A 260 5.60 -3.42 -2.01
CA ALA A 260 4.43 -4.13 -1.50
C ALA A 260 4.30 -4.04 0.01
N TYR A 261 3.07 -4.25 0.45
CA TYR A 261 2.65 -4.46 1.81
C TYR A 261 2.37 -5.97 1.99
N SER A 262 2.96 -6.61 3.01
CA SER A 262 2.70 -8.01 3.30
C SER A 262 1.52 -8.16 4.28
N VAL A 263 0.62 -9.09 3.96
CA VAL A 263 -0.55 -9.47 4.75
C VAL A 263 -0.52 -10.96 4.95
N PHE A 264 -0.62 -11.44 6.18
CA PHE A 264 -0.85 -12.86 6.45
C PHE A 264 -2.27 -13.05 6.96
N ALA A 265 -2.97 -14.10 6.50
CA ALA A 265 -4.28 -14.42 7.04
C ALA A 265 -4.54 -15.93 7.12
N ILE A 266 -5.38 -16.31 8.09
CA ILE A 266 -5.96 -17.64 8.22
C ILE A 266 -7.37 -17.59 7.67
N VAL A 267 -7.64 -18.46 6.70
CA VAL A 267 -8.87 -18.49 5.92
C VAL A 267 -9.69 -19.72 6.25
N ASP A 268 -10.90 -19.43 6.74
CA ASP A 268 -12.14 -20.13 6.44
C ASP A 268 -13.14 -19.06 5.92
N SER A 269 -13.38 -18.05 6.77
CA SER A 269 -13.72 -16.67 6.41
C SER A 269 -12.76 -15.76 7.17
N PHE A 270 -11.80 -15.08 6.50
CA PHE A 270 -10.67 -14.33 7.10
C PHE A 270 -10.76 -14.18 8.64
N ALA A 271 -10.31 -15.20 9.38
CA ALA A 271 -10.65 -15.37 10.80
C ALA A 271 -9.60 -14.76 11.72
N ALA A 272 -8.35 -14.76 11.26
CA ALA A 272 -7.26 -14.04 11.87
C ALA A 272 -6.33 -13.53 10.77
N TRP A 273 -5.65 -12.42 11.05
CA TRP A 273 -4.66 -11.85 10.14
C TRP A 273 -3.62 -11.04 10.89
N ASP A 274 -2.48 -10.87 10.24
CA ASP A 274 -1.42 -9.97 10.69
C ASP A 274 -1.09 -8.97 9.57
N LEU A 275 -0.94 -7.71 9.97
CA LEU A 275 -0.75 -6.54 9.11
C LEU A 275 0.39 -5.70 9.67
N GLY A 276 0.98 -4.84 8.84
CA GLY A 276 2.05 -3.94 9.30
C GLY A 276 3.43 -4.30 8.79
N TRP A 277 3.53 -5.29 7.90
CA TRP A 277 4.82 -5.81 7.45
C TRP A 277 5.21 -5.27 6.08
N PRO A 278 6.46 -4.83 5.90
CA PRO A 278 7.00 -4.50 4.58
C PRO A 278 7.01 -5.71 3.65
N GLY A 279 6.92 -5.48 2.34
CA GLY A 279 6.89 -6.55 1.32
C GLY A 279 8.17 -7.38 1.21
N SER A 280 9.30 -6.91 1.76
CA SER A 280 10.54 -7.69 1.85
C SER A 280 10.48 -8.83 2.87
N VAL A 281 9.57 -8.75 3.85
CA VAL A 281 9.49 -9.72 4.94
C VAL A 281 8.83 -10.99 4.45
N THR A 282 9.47 -12.13 4.74
CA THR A 282 8.94 -13.45 4.36
C THR A 282 7.68 -13.80 5.16
N ASP A 283 6.73 -14.50 4.53
CA ASP A 283 5.46 -14.84 5.17
C ASP A 283 5.66 -15.72 6.42
N ALA A 284 6.67 -16.60 6.39
CA ALA A 284 7.08 -17.38 7.55
C ALA A 284 7.50 -16.53 8.75
N ARG A 285 8.16 -15.39 8.52
CA ARG A 285 8.55 -14.45 9.57
C ARG A 285 7.34 -13.65 10.07
N VAL A 286 6.46 -13.22 9.18
CA VAL A 286 5.18 -12.58 9.55
C VAL A 286 4.37 -13.51 10.45
N PHE A 287 4.17 -14.75 10.01
CA PHE A 287 3.41 -15.75 10.76
C PHE A 287 4.00 -16.03 12.15
N LYS A 288 5.31 -16.25 12.26
CA LYS A 288 5.97 -16.48 13.56
C LYS A 288 5.82 -15.31 14.54
N ASN A 289 5.74 -14.08 14.04
CA ASN A 289 5.56 -12.89 14.87
C ASN A 289 4.09 -12.52 15.09
N SER A 290 3.17 -13.21 14.40
CA SER A 290 1.76 -12.88 14.44
C SER A 290 1.15 -13.08 15.83
N HIS A 291 0.13 -12.28 16.14
CA HIS A 291 -0.61 -12.44 17.39
C HIS A 291 -1.18 -13.86 17.52
N PHE A 292 -1.73 -14.38 16.42
CA PHE A 292 -2.25 -15.75 16.36
C PHE A 292 -1.19 -16.77 16.78
N TRP A 293 0.00 -16.72 16.20
CA TRP A 293 1.04 -17.72 16.49
C TRP A 293 1.61 -17.61 17.91
N ARG A 294 1.82 -16.37 18.38
CA ARG A 294 2.34 -16.09 19.72
C ARG A 294 1.37 -16.59 20.81
N PHE A 295 0.07 -16.47 20.56
CA PHE A 295 -0.99 -16.89 21.47
C PHE A 295 -1.75 -18.13 20.98
N ARG A 296 -1.12 -18.98 20.15
CA ARG A 296 -1.77 -20.14 19.49
C ARG A 296 -2.53 -21.06 20.44
N HIS A 297 -2.10 -21.21 21.69
CA HIS A 297 -2.77 -22.03 22.70
C HIS A 297 -4.12 -21.45 23.18
N GLN A 298 -4.39 -20.16 22.91
CA GLN A 298 -5.68 -19.52 23.17
C GLN A 298 -6.65 -19.65 21.98
N TYR A 299 -6.11 -19.93 20.78
CA TYR A 299 -6.89 -20.03 19.54
C TYR A 299 -7.14 -21.48 19.12
N LEU A 300 -6.16 -22.36 19.31
CA LEU A 300 -6.20 -23.76 18.92
C LEU A 300 -6.29 -24.65 20.16
N GLN A 301 -7.31 -25.50 20.19
CA GLN A 301 -7.43 -26.56 21.19
C GLN A 301 -6.33 -27.62 21.01
N PHE A 302 -6.16 -28.49 22.01
CA PHE A 302 -5.17 -29.56 21.92
C PHE A 302 -5.44 -30.47 20.73
N GLY A 303 -4.44 -30.65 19.86
CA GLY A 303 -4.54 -31.45 18.64
C GLY A 303 -4.97 -30.66 17.41
N HIS A 304 -5.56 -29.47 17.56
CA HIS A 304 -5.94 -28.62 16.44
C HIS A 304 -4.71 -28.04 15.73
N ARG A 305 -4.78 -28.02 14.40
CA ARG A 305 -3.70 -27.62 13.50
C ARG A 305 -4.22 -26.68 12.42
N ILE A 306 -3.30 -25.96 11.80
CA ILE A 306 -3.55 -25.20 10.58
C ILE A 306 -2.63 -25.69 9.46
N LEU A 307 -3.15 -25.68 8.24
CA LEU A 307 -2.35 -25.99 7.05
C LEU A 307 -1.63 -24.72 6.59
N VAL A 308 -0.36 -24.86 6.22
CA VAL A 308 0.51 -23.76 5.80
C VAL A 308 1.38 -24.18 4.61
N ASP A 309 1.98 -23.20 3.92
CA ASP A 309 2.90 -23.46 2.80
C ASP A 309 4.21 -24.17 3.24
N LYS A 310 4.97 -24.67 2.27
CA LYS A 310 6.30 -25.26 2.38
C LYS A 310 7.29 -24.36 3.12
N GLY A 311 7.15 -23.02 2.98
CA GLY A 311 8.03 -22.04 3.62
C GLY A 311 7.91 -21.95 5.15
N TYR A 312 6.90 -22.58 5.75
CA TYR A 312 6.64 -22.52 7.19
C TYR A 312 7.21 -23.74 7.93
N ALA A 313 7.44 -23.60 9.24
CA ALA A 313 7.89 -24.72 10.05
C ALA A 313 6.73 -25.70 10.34
N SER A 314 7.01 -27.01 10.25
CA SER A 314 6.11 -28.05 10.75
C SER A 314 6.19 -28.10 12.27
N THR A 315 5.05 -28.07 12.96
CA THR A 315 4.98 -28.06 14.43
C THR A 315 3.74 -28.83 14.90
N PRO A 316 3.53 -29.03 16.22
CA PRO A 316 2.27 -29.58 16.71
C PRO A 316 1.01 -28.79 16.30
N PHE A 317 1.14 -27.53 15.88
CA PHE A 317 0.04 -26.65 15.49
C PHE A 317 -0.02 -26.36 13.97
N THR A 318 0.99 -26.76 13.20
CA THR A 318 1.10 -26.46 11.77
C THR A 318 1.48 -27.68 10.96
N ILE A 319 0.80 -27.86 9.83
CA ILE A 319 1.12 -28.88 8.84
C ILE A 319 1.58 -28.18 7.55
N ARG A 320 2.76 -28.55 7.07
CA ARG A 320 3.29 -28.10 5.78
C ARG A 320 3.49 -29.29 4.83
N PRO A 321 3.53 -29.07 3.51
CA PRO A 321 3.90 -30.11 2.57
C PRO A 321 5.35 -30.57 2.79
N PHE A 322 5.65 -31.79 2.39
CA PHE A 322 7.01 -32.32 2.34
C PHE A 322 7.85 -31.56 1.31
N SER A 323 9.09 -31.24 1.68
CA SER A 323 10.06 -30.58 0.82
C SER A 323 10.65 -31.55 -0.21
N GLU A 324 11.28 -31.02 -1.26
CA GLU A 324 11.95 -31.86 -2.26
C GLU A 324 13.09 -32.71 -1.67
N PRO A 325 13.95 -32.19 -0.77
CA PRO A 325 14.92 -33.02 -0.08
C PRO A 325 14.29 -34.17 0.72
N GLU A 326 13.16 -33.93 1.41
CA GLU A 326 12.42 -34.96 2.14
C GLU A 326 11.86 -36.02 1.18
N LEU A 327 11.31 -35.62 0.03
CA LEU A 327 10.83 -36.53 -1.00
C LEU A 327 11.96 -37.35 -1.64
N ALA A 328 13.13 -36.74 -1.86
CA ALA A 328 14.28 -37.38 -2.48
C ALA A 328 14.89 -38.46 -1.57
N SER A 329 14.95 -38.19 -0.27
CA SER A 329 15.47 -39.10 0.77
C SER A 329 14.52 -40.23 1.16
N ALA A 330 13.23 -40.12 0.84
CA ALA A 330 12.24 -41.13 1.16
C ALA A 330 12.34 -42.39 0.28
N SER A 331 11.90 -43.53 0.84
CA SER A 331 11.71 -44.78 0.10
C SER A 331 10.72 -44.60 -1.05
N ALA A 332 10.74 -45.48 -2.06
CA ALA A 332 9.83 -45.36 -3.21
C ALA A 332 8.34 -45.40 -2.80
N ALA A 333 7.99 -46.24 -1.82
CA ALA A 333 6.63 -46.35 -1.30
C ALA A 333 6.21 -45.11 -0.50
N ASP A 334 7.10 -44.59 0.36
CA ASP A 334 6.81 -43.41 1.16
C ASP A 334 6.74 -42.15 0.29
N ARG A 335 7.63 -42.02 -0.69
CA ARG A 335 7.62 -40.92 -1.66
C ARG A 335 6.28 -40.81 -2.39
N HIS A 336 5.66 -41.94 -2.76
CA HIS A 336 4.34 -41.92 -3.36
C HIS A 336 3.27 -41.38 -2.40
N ARG A 337 3.28 -41.82 -1.14
CA ARG A 337 2.36 -41.33 -0.10
C ARG A 337 2.57 -39.84 0.21
N MET A 338 3.82 -39.40 0.31
CA MET A 338 4.19 -38.01 0.54
C MET A 338 3.78 -37.09 -0.62
N LYS A 339 3.91 -37.56 -1.87
CA LYS A 339 3.40 -36.83 -3.04
C LYS A 339 1.87 -36.69 -3.00
N ASN A 340 1.15 -37.76 -2.64
CA ASN A 340 -0.30 -37.70 -2.50
C ASN A 340 -0.72 -36.76 -1.35
N PHE A 341 0.00 -36.80 -0.23
CA PHE A 341 -0.18 -35.86 0.88
C PHE A 341 -0.01 -34.40 0.43
N ASN A 342 1.08 -34.10 -0.28
CA ASN A 342 1.33 -32.75 -0.81
C ASN A 342 0.22 -32.32 -1.78
N TYR A 343 -0.25 -33.22 -2.64
CA TYR A 343 -1.34 -32.95 -3.57
C TYR A 343 -2.63 -32.54 -2.82
N LEU A 344 -3.03 -33.30 -1.80
CA LEU A 344 -4.21 -33.00 -0.99
C LEU A 344 -4.08 -31.68 -0.22
N LEU A 345 -2.90 -31.39 0.31
CA LEU A 345 -2.61 -30.12 0.99
C LEU A 345 -2.68 -28.94 0.01
N SER A 346 -2.12 -29.10 -1.19
CA SER A 346 -2.21 -28.08 -2.25
C SER A 346 -3.66 -27.80 -2.64
N THR A 347 -4.54 -28.82 -2.70
CA THR A 347 -5.97 -28.59 -2.94
C THR A 347 -6.61 -27.67 -1.89
N GLN A 348 -6.23 -27.81 -0.62
CA GLN A 348 -6.73 -26.91 0.41
C GLN A 348 -6.13 -25.50 0.30
N ARG A 349 -4.88 -25.36 -0.15
CA ARG A 349 -4.25 -24.05 -0.38
C ARG A 349 -4.95 -23.23 -1.46
N ILE A 350 -5.46 -23.88 -2.51
CA ILE A 350 -6.29 -23.24 -3.54
C ILE A 350 -7.47 -22.49 -2.89
N THR A 351 -8.01 -22.98 -1.77
CA THR A 351 -9.09 -22.28 -1.04
C THR A 351 -8.63 -20.94 -0.46
N VAL A 352 -7.41 -20.87 0.07
CA VAL A 352 -6.83 -19.63 0.62
C VAL A 352 -6.55 -18.62 -0.48
N GLU A 353 -5.91 -19.08 -1.56
CA GLU A 353 -5.60 -18.27 -2.74
C GLU A 353 -6.89 -17.74 -3.38
N HIS A 354 -7.92 -18.57 -3.47
CA HIS A 354 -9.23 -18.19 -3.95
C HIS A 354 -9.89 -17.13 -3.06
N ALA A 355 -9.76 -17.23 -1.73
CA ALA A 355 -10.29 -16.22 -0.82
C ALA A 355 -9.58 -14.86 -0.97
N PHE A 356 -8.25 -14.84 -1.07
CA PHE A 356 -7.51 -13.62 -1.38
C PHE A 356 -7.84 -13.08 -2.78
N GLY A 357 -8.01 -13.94 -3.78
CA GLY A 357 -8.46 -13.58 -5.12
C GLY A 357 -9.84 -12.91 -5.10
N CYS A 358 -10.80 -13.49 -4.36
CA CYS A 358 -12.12 -12.93 -4.13
C CYS A 358 -12.07 -11.56 -3.44
N LEU A 359 -11.21 -11.40 -2.43
CA LEU A 359 -10.98 -10.13 -1.75
C LEU A 359 -10.42 -9.07 -2.72
N LYS A 360 -9.39 -9.42 -3.48
CA LYS A 360 -8.75 -8.55 -4.49
C LYS A 360 -9.68 -8.20 -5.65
N LEU A 361 -10.58 -9.11 -6.02
CA LEU A 361 -11.58 -8.86 -7.06
C LEU A 361 -12.63 -7.83 -6.61
N ARG A 362 -13.07 -7.92 -5.35
CA ARG A 362 -14.00 -6.96 -4.74
C ARG A 362 -13.35 -5.60 -4.53
N PHE A 363 -12.17 -5.59 -3.91
CA PHE A 363 -11.40 -4.39 -3.61
C PHE A 363 -10.13 -4.39 -4.45
N ARG A 364 -10.23 -3.83 -5.67
CA ARG A 364 -9.11 -3.78 -6.62
C ARG A 364 -7.90 -3.03 -6.06
N SER A 365 -8.07 -2.15 -5.07
CA SER A 365 -6.96 -1.53 -4.38
C SER A 365 -6.07 -2.52 -3.60
N MET A 366 -6.54 -3.74 -3.31
CA MET A 366 -5.72 -4.81 -2.75
C MET A 366 -4.77 -5.44 -3.79
N GLN A 367 -4.99 -5.19 -5.08
CA GLN A 367 -4.03 -5.55 -6.13
C GLN A 367 -2.93 -4.49 -6.20
N MET A 368 -3.33 -3.22 -6.25
CA MET A 368 -2.43 -2.08 -6.17
C MET A 368 -3.08 -0.97 -5.36
N MET A 369 -2.49 -0.66 -4.23
CA MET A 369 -2.91 0.38 -3.30
C MET A 369 -2.31 1.72 -3.72
N GLY A 370 -3.10 2.79 -3.62
CA GLY A 370 -2.65 4.14 -3.91
C GLY A 370 -1.75 4.74 -2.85
N GLY A 371 -1.32 5.97 -3.13
CA GLY A 371 -0.68 6.83 -2.16
C GLY A 371 -1.52 7.09 -0.92
N HIS A 372 -0.92 6.88 0.24
CA HIS A 372 -1.44 7.34 1.52
C HIS A 372 -0.33 8.14 2.24
N LYS A 373 -0.68 9.31 2.77
CA LYS A 373 0.27 10.15 3.55
C LYS A 373 0.98 9.41 4.69
N GLN A 374 0.34 8.38 5.23
CA GLN A 374 0.86 7.58 6.34
C GLN A 374 0.56 6.11 6.06
N VAL A 375 1.58 5.27 6.18
CA VAL A 375 1.48 3.82 6.00
C VAL A 375 0.46 3.20 6.96
N GLN A 376 0.30 3.74 8.17
CA GLN A 376 -0.72 3.26 9.12
C GLN A 376 -2.15 3.39 8.57
N ASN A 377 -2.41 4.35 7.68
CA ASN A 377 -3.72 4.48 7.05
C ASN A 377 -3.95 3.42 5.96
N VAL A 378 -2.90 2.90 5.34
CA VAL A 378 -2.98 1.75 4.44
C VAL A 378 -3.41 0.52 5.23
N TRP A 379 -2.75 0.23 6.35
CA TRP A 379 -3.09 -0.92 7.19
C TRP A 379 -4.53 -0.89 7.70
N ARG A 380 -5.00 0.29 8.14
CA ARG A 380 -6.40 0.47 8.55
C ARG A 380 -7.38 0.28 7.40
N ALA A 381 -7.02 0.70 6.19
CA ALA A 381 -7.85 0.49 5.00
C ALA A 381 -7.90 -1.00 4.63
N ILE A 382 -6.76 -1.70 4.63
CA ILE A 382 -6.68 -3.15 4.39
C ILE A 382 -7.54 -3.90 5.41
N GLU A 383 -7.39 -3.60 6.70
CA GLU A 383 -8.19 -4.22 7.76
C GLU A 383 -9.70 -3.98 7.55
N ALA A 384 -10.10 -2.76 7.20
CA ALA A 384 -11.50 -2.45 6.94
C ALA A 384 -12.05 -3.20 5.71
N MET A 385 -11.26 -3.36 4.64
CA MET A 385 -11.67 -4.13 3.46
C MET A 385 -11.84 -5.62 3.77
N MET A 386 -10.94 -6.21 4.57
CA MET A 386 -11.07 -7.60 5.02
C MET A 386 -12.34 -7.82 5.86
N ILE A 387 -12.60 -6.93 6.84
CA ILE A 387 -13.82 -7.00 7.65
C ILE A 387 -15.08 -6.84 6.79
N MET A 388 -15.10 -5.84 5.90
CA MET A 388 -16.23 -5.61 5.01
C MET A 388 -16.44 -6.77 4.03
N HIS A 389 -15.37 -7.44 3.59
CA HIS A 389 -15.48 -8.63 2.77
C HIS A 389 -16.21 -9.75 3.51
N ASN A 390 -15.84 -10.04 4.76
CA ASN A 390 -16.55 -11.01 5.59
C ASN A 390 -18.02 -10.61 5.79
N MET A 391 -18.29 -9.33 6.05
CA MET A 391 -19.67 -8.81 6.12
C MET A 391 -20.44 -9.12 4.82
N CYS A 392 -19.84 -8.92 3.65
CA CYS A 392 -20.49 -9.24 2.37
C CYS A 392 -20.81 -10.74 2.25
N LEU A 393 -19.87 -11.61 2.63
CA LEU A 393 -20.07 -13.07 2.58
C LEU A 393 -21.23 -13.52 3.48
N ILE A 394 -21.34 -12.96 4.69
CA ILE A 394 -22.44 -13.25 5.62
C ILE A 394 -23.81 -12.84 5.06
N HIS A 395 -23.85 -11.80 4.22
CA HIS A 395 -25.05 -11.34 3.55
C HIS A 395 -25.27 -11.95 2.15
N ASP A 396 -24.65 -13.11 1.85
CA ASP A 396 -24.73 -13.80 0.55
C ASP A 396 -24.37 -12.90 -0.65
N ASP A 397 -23.49 -11.93 -0.42
CA ASP A 397 -22.90 -11.13 -1.49
C ASP A 397 -21.51 -11.68 -1.80
N HIS A 398 -21.43 -12.55 -2.81
CA HIS A 398 -20.21 -13.20 -3.24
C HIS A 398 -19.58 -12.53 -4.48
N PRO A 399 -18.24 -12.41 -4.57
CA PRO A 399 -17.55 -11.83 -5.73
C PRO A 399 -17.70 -12.62 -7.03
N ASN A 400 -18.10 -13.89 -6.96
CA ASN A 400 -18.36 -14.74 -8.13
C ASN A 400 -19.49 -14.21 -9.04
N ARG A 401 -20.26 -13.22 -8.56
CA ARG A 401 -21.30 -12.51 -9.31
C ARG A 401 -20.74 -11.36 -10.16
N PHE A 402 -19.46 -11.01 -10.04
CA PHE A 402 -18.81 -10.01 -10.89
C PHE A 402 -18.53 -10.57 -12.28
N LYS A 403 -18.64 -9.73 -13.32
CA LYS A 403 -18.37 -10.14 -14.71
C LYS A 403 -16.92 -10.57 -14.90
N GLU A 404 -16.02 -9.96 -14.14
CA GLU A 404 -14.58 -10.20 -14.19
C GLU A 404 -14.17 -11.46 -13.42
N TYR A 405 -15.09 -12.14 -12.74
CA TYR A 405 -14.80 -13.41 -12.07
C TYR A 405 -14.62 -14.52 -13.09
N THR A 406 -13.45 -15.13 -13.12
CA THR A 406 -13.21 -16.39 -13.82
C THR A 406 -13.07 -17.52 -12.79
N PRO A 407 -13.74 -18.68 -12.98
CA PRO A 407 -13.42 -19.87 -12.19
C PRO A 407 -11.93 -20.20 -12.33
N GLY A 408 -11.20 -20.32 -11.20
CA GLY A 408 -9.74 -20.49 -11.21
C GLY A 408 -8.92 -19.18 -11.23
N MET A 409 -9.55 -18.00 -11.05
CA MET A 409 -8.80 -16.73 -10.93
C MET A 409 -7.90 -16.65 -9.69
N GLY A 410 -8.20 -17.46 -8.66
CA GLY A 410 -7.28 -17.70 -7.54
C GLY A 410 -5.93 -18.21 -8.06
N ASP A 411 -5.95 -19.19 -8.95
CA ASP A 411 -4.76 -19.81 -9.56
C ASP A 411 -4.04 -18.85 -10.50
N GLN A 412 -4.75 -18.04 -11.31
CA GLN A 412 -4.11 -17.11 -12.26
C GLN A 412 -3.45 -15.88 -11.59
N LEU A 413 -4.00 -15.38 -10.48
CA LEU A 413 -3.33 -14.37 -9.65
C LEU A 413 -2.24 -15.01 -8.75
N ALA A 414 -2.28 -16.33 -8.54
CA ALA A 414 -1.27 -17.11 -7.82
C ALA A 414 -0.07 -17.52 -8.69
N ILE A 415 -0.20 -17.61 -10.02
CA ILE A 415 0.94 -17.85 -10.92
C ILE A 415 1.98 -16.72 -10.82
N ASP A 416 1.56 -15.48 -10.57
CA ASP A 416 2.48 -14.37 -10.24
C ASP A 416 3.06 -14.45 -8.82
N THR A 417 2.62 -15.41 -7.99
CA THR A 417 3.05 -15.65 -6.60
C THR A 417 3.92 -16.88 -6.44
N ALA A 418 3.86 -17.82 -7.38
CA ALA A 418 4.70 -19.01 -7.42
C ALA A 418 5.86 -18.94 -8.44
N GLY A 419 6.07 -17.78 -9.10
CA GLY A 419 7.10 -17.61 -10.13
C GLY A 419 8.46 -17.18 -9.59
N ASN A 420 9.44 -18.10 -9.72
CA ASN A 420 10.89 -17.92 -9.63
C ASN A 420 11.49 -17.66 -8.23
N ASP A 421 11.57 -18.73 -7.43
CA ASP A 421 12.71 -18.96 -6.55
C ASP A 421 13.94 -19.29 -7.42
N ALA A 422 14.53 -18.27 -8.04
CA ALA A 422 15.91 -18.36 -8.47
C ALA A 422 16.77 -17.94 -7.28
N ASP A 423 17.56 -18.88 -6.76
CA ASP A 423 18.53 -18.67 -5.69
C ASP A 423 19.37 -17.42 -5.95
N ILE A 424 19.19 -16.38 -5.14
CA ILE A 424 20.15 -15.28 -4.99
C ILE A 424 20.92 -15.54 -3.70
N PRO A 425 22.27 -15.55 -3.71
CA PRO A 425 23.07 -15.93 -2.55
C PRO A 425 22.77 -15.09 -1.31
N GLU A 426 22.70 -15.79 -0.18
CA GLU A 426 22.48 -15.27 1.16
C GLU A 426 23.71 -14.48 1.66
N GLU A 427 23.95 -13.29 1.11
CA GLU A 427 24.90 -12.32 1.69
C GLU A 427 24.29 -10.91 1.66
N ALA A 428 23.49 -10.61 2.67
CA ALA A 428 23.26 -9.24 3.11
C ALA A 428 23.51 -9.20 4.62
N GLU A 429 24.67 -8.65 4.99
CA GLU A 429 25.05 -8.40 6.37
C GLU A 429 24.04 -7.49 7.11
N PRO A 430 23.92 -7.62 8.44
CA PRO A 430 22.80 -7.12 9.21
C PRO A 430 22.91 -5.61 9.51
N GLY A 431 22.34 -4.79 8.64
CA GLY A 431 22.18 -3.35 8.86
C GLY A 431 20.85 -2.98 9.52
N PHE A 432 20.92 -2.61 10.80
CA PHE A 432 19.91 -1.87 11.58
C PHE A 432 18.70 -2.65 12.14
N ILE A 433 18.87 -3.09 13.38
CA ILE A 433 17.81 -3.58 14.27
C ILE A 433 16.88 -2.41 14.59
N MET A 434 15.61 -2.49 14.18
CA MET A 434 14.56 -1.61 14.72
C MET A 434 14.41 -1.89 16.23
N PRO A 435 14.57 -0.90 17.12
CA PRO A 435 14.08 -1.04 18.48
C PRO A 435 12.56 -1.19 18.42
N ASN A 436 12.06 -2.30 18.98
CA ASN A 436 10.64 -2.61 19.22
C ASN A 436 9.64 -1.55 18.73
N VAL A 437 9.24 -1.62 17.45
CA VAL A 437 7.95 -1.08 17.07
C VAL A 437 6.94 -1.94 17.81
N PRO A 438 6.17 -1.40 18.78
CA PRO A 438 5.21 -2.22 19.50
C PRO A 438 4.32 -2.86 18.46
N ALA A 439 4.27 -4.21 18.49
CA ALA A 439 3.23 -4.96 17.79
C ALA A 439 1.93 -4.19 18.02
N TYR A 440 1.19 -3.91 16.94
CA TYR A 440 -0.08 -3.20 17.03
C TYR A 440 -1.05 -4.12 17.78
N ASN A 441 -0.99 -4.07 19.11
CA ASN A 441 -1.76 -4.90 20.01
C ASN A 441 -3.22 -4.58 19.74
N SER A 442 -3.96 -5.59 19.28
CA SER A 442 -5.41 -5.58 19.26
C SER A 442 -5.99 -5.75 20.67
N SER A 443 -5.43 -5.06 21.67
CA SER A 443 -5.98 -5.05 23.04
C SER A 443 -6.98 -3.90 23.19
N MET A 444 -8.15 -4.09 22.60
CA MET A 444 -9.40 -3.54 23.16
C MET A 444 -10.41 -4.69 23.24
N ALA A 445 -10.14 -5.58 24.20
CA ALA A 445 -11.11 -6.52 24.73
C ALA A 445 -10.85 -6.60 26.23
N LYS A 446 -11.45 -5.66 26.97
CA LYS A 446 -11.90 -5.74 28.38
C LYS A 446 -12.37 -4.34 28.80
N GLY A 447 -13.66 -4.25 29.08
CA GLY A 447 -14.43 -3.06 29.37
C GLY A 447 -15.89 -3.37 29.07
#